data_AF-W7Y764-F1
#
_entry.id   AF-W7Y764-F1
#
_cell.length_a   1.000
_cell.length_b   1.000
_cell.length_c   1.000
_cell.angle_alpha   90.00
_cell.angle_beta   90.00
_cell.angle_gamma   90.00
#
_symmetry.space_group_name_H-M   'P 1'
#
loop_
_entity.id
_entity.type
_entity.pdbx_description
1 polymer ?
#
loop_
_entity_poly.entity_id
_entity_poly.type
_entity_poly.pdbx_seq_one_letter_code
_entity_poly.pdbx_strand_id
1 'polypeptide(L)'
;MSWLERTELLLGQEKIKELSSKNVLVVGLGGVGGFAAEMIARAGIGKMTIIDGDTVNESNKNRQLPALCSTMGMSKAQVMEARLLDINPALELTSIARFIDEKSFEELLQGGYDYIVDAIDTLSPKVALICAAVQHHIPIISSMGAGGKMDPSKVEISDISNSKYCKLARMVRKRIYKEGIRKGVPVVYSSEMVAKESVVQTEGERNKKTTVGTISYMPAIFGCLLASKLISDLAGR
;
A
#
# COMPACT_ATOMS: atom_id res chain seq x y z
N MET A 1 7.90 -12.15 28.06
CA MET A 1 8.46 -11.04 27.24
C MET A 1 7.48 -10.75 26.12
N SER A 2 7.14 -9.48 25.90
CA SER A 2 6.26 -9.08 24.79
C SER A 2 7.08 -9.11 23.49
N TRP A 3 6.51 -9.62 22.39
CA TRP A 3 7.18 -9.62 21.08
C TRP A 3 7.40 -8.19 20.51
N LEU A 4 6.79 -7.18 21.13
CA LEU A 4 6.92 -5.76 20.82
C LEU A 4 7.93 -5.01 21.69
N GLU A 5 8.74 -5.69 22.53
CA GLU A 5 9.65 -5.04 23.47
C GLU A 5 10.56 -3.96 22.83
N ARG A 6 11.05 -4.19 21.60
CA ARG A 6 11.93 -3.25 20.89
C ARG A 6 11.17 -2.05 20.36
N THR A 7 9.93 -2.25 19.91
CA THR A 7 9.05 -1.17 19.47
C THR A 7 8.61 -0.32 20.66
N GLU A 8 8.35 -0.95 21.80
CA GLU A 8 7.99 -0.27 23.05
C GLU A 8 9.08 0.68 23.54
N LEU A 9 10.37 0.33 23.41
CA LEU A 9 11.48 1.23 23.73
C LEU A 9 11.47 2.52 22.89
N LEU A 10 10.91 2.47 21.66
CA LEU A 10 10.83 3.63 20.78
C LEU A 10 9.55 4.44 20.98
N LEU A 11 8.41 3.78 21.16
CA LEU A 11 7.08 4.42 21.17
C LEU A 11 6.51 4.63 22.58
N GLY A 12 6.95 3.85 23.56
CA GLY A 12 6.34 3.76 24.88
C GLY A 12 5.13 2.83 24.92
N GLN A 13 4.85 2.28 26.10
CA GLN A 13 3.77 1.30 26.32
C GLN A 13 2.38 1.83 25.95
N GLU A 14 2.11 3.11 26.24
CA GLU A 14 0.85 3.77 25.94
C GLU A 14 0.55 3.77 24.43
N LYS A 15 1.56 4.11 23.61
CA LYS A 15 1.41 4.12 22.15
C LYS A 15 1.27 2.74 21.55
N ILE A 16 1.94 1.73 22.10
CA ILE A 16 1.70 0.33 21.71
C ILE A 16 0.24 -0.05 21.98
N LYS A 17 -0.31 0.33 23.15
CA LYS A 17 -1.71 0.06 23.48
C LYS A 17 -2.66 0.80 22.53
N GLU A 18 -2.41 2.07 22.22
CA GLU A 18 -3.17 2.82 21.23
C GLU A 18 -3.16 2.10 19.87
N LEU A 19 -1.98 1.77 19.32
CA LEU A 19 -1.85 1.06 18.04
C LEU A 19 -2.60 -0.28 18.04
N SER A 20 -2.55 -1.03 19.14
CA SER A 20 -3.27 -2.29 19.29
C SER A 20 -4.80 -2.16 19.24
N SER A 21 -5.34 -0.94 19.38
CA SER A 21 -6.79 -0.68 19.22
C SER A 21 -7.18 -0.23 17.82
N LYS A 22 -6.21 0.08 16.96
CA LYS A 22 -6.43 0.69 15.65
C LYS A 22 -6.88 -0.31 14.60
N ASN A 23 -7.74 0.16 13.70
CA ASN A 23 -8.25 -0.56 12.56
C ASN A 23 -7.78 0.07 11.24
N VAL A 24 -7.09 -0.70 10.40
CA VAL A 24 -6.48 -0.17 9.17
C VAL A 24 -6.87 -0.98 7.95
N LEU A 25 -7.01 -0.29 6.81
CA LEU A 25 -7.31 -0.90 5.52
C LEU A 25 -6.05 -0.88 4.63
N VAL A 26 -5.65 -2.03 4.08
CA VAL A 26 -4.57 -2.12 3.08
C VAL A 26 -5.14 -2.68 1.77
N VAL A 27 -5.10 -1.89 0.70
CA VAL A 27 -5.63 -2.27 -0.61
C VAL A 27 -4.50 -2.45 -1.63
N GLY A 28 -4.40 -3.65 -2.19
CA GLY A 28 -3.30 -4.10 -3.04
C GLY A 28 -2.18 -4.73 -2.22
N LEU A 29 -1.88 -6.00 -2.47
CA LEU A 29 -0.88 -6.84 -1.79
C LEU A 29 0.24 -7.28 -2.74
N GLY A 30 0.49 -6.47 -3.78
CA GLY A 30 1.60 -6.64 -4.70
C GLY A 30 2.95 -6.24 -4.08
N GLY A 31 3.84 -5.69 -4.91
CA GLY A 31 5.22 -5.38 -4.48
C GLY A 31 5.34 -4.31 -3.41
N VAL A 32 4.32 -3.48 -3.21
CA VAL A 32 4.32 -2.40 -2.22
C VAL A 32 3.49 -2.80 -1.00
N GLY A 33 2.19 -3.07 -1.20
CA GLY A 33 1.28 -3.24 -0.07
C GLY A 33 1.48 -4.54 0.71
N GLY A 34 2.08 -5.59 0.13
CA GLY A 34 2.49 -6.78 0.89
C GLY A 34 3.52 -6.44 1.96
N PHE A 35 4.51 -5.61 1.63
CA PHE A 35 5.48 -5.11 2.61
C PHE A 35 4.86 -4.11 3.59
N ALA A 36 3.94 -3.26 3.14
CA ALA A 36 3.23 -2.35 4.03
C ALA A 36 2.43 -3.13 5.10
N ALA A 37 1.59 -4.08 4.69
CA ALA A 37 0.79 -4.91 5.60
C ALA A 37 1.67 -5.65 6.62
N GLU A 38 2.79 -6.23 6.16
CA GLU A 38 3.78 -6.87 7.03
C GLU A 38 4.32 -5.91 8.10
N MET A 39 4.79 -4.72 7.69
CA MET A 39 5.36 -3.76 8.64
C MET A 39 4.31 -3.23 9.62
N ILE A 40 3.07 -3.03 9.16
CA ILE A 40 1.94 -2.59 9.98
C ILE A 40 1.58 -3.66 11.02
N ALA A 41 1.51 -4.94 10.64
CA ALA A 41 1.27 -6.02 11.58
C ALA A 41 2.42 -6.12 12.60
N ARG A 42 3.68 -6.00 12.15
CA ARG A 42 4.87 -6.01 13.03
C ARG A 42 4.94 -4.81 13.99
N ALA A 43 4.22 -3.73 13.72
CA ALA A 43 4.11 -2.59 14.62
C ALA A 43 3.08 -2.79 15.74
N GLY A 44 2.31 -3.88 15.69
CA GLY A 44 1.32 -4.20 16.72
C GLY A 44 -0.05 -3.57 16.50
N ILE A 45 -0.40 -3.20 15.26
CA ILE A 45 -1.79 -2.86 14.93
C ILE A 45 -2.71 -4.05 15.23
N GLY A 46 -3.85 -3.78 15.86
CA GLY A 46 -4.75 -4.83 16.35
C GLY A 46 -5.80 -5.29 15.37
N LYS A 47 -6.25 -4.43 14.44
CA LYS A 47 -7.25 -4.80 13.42
C LYS A 47 -6.80 -4.36 12.04
N MET A 48 -6.97 -5.23 11.06
CA MET A 48 -6.58 -4.95 9.69
C MET A 48 -7.53 -5.60 8.71
N THR A 49 -7.89 -4.88 7.65
CA THR A 49 -8.51 -5.45 6.46
C THR A 49 -7.49 -5.41 5.32
N ILE A 50 -7.24 -6.54 4.67
CA ILE A 50 -6.38 -6.65 3.50
C ILE A 50 -7.17 -7.06 2.27
N ILE A 51 -6.89 -6.44 1.12
CA ILE A 51 -7.65 -6.67 -0.11
C ILE A 51 -6.71 -6.85 -1.30
N ASP A 52 -6.82 -7.97 -2.00
CA ASP A 52 -6.19 -8.19 -3.31
C ASP A 52 -6.94 -9.27 -4.09
N GLY A 53 -7.20 -9.04 -5.38
CA GLY A 53 -7.92 -9.97 -6.26
C GLY A 53 -7.01 -10.89 -7.09
N ASP A 54 -5.70 -10.68 -7.05
CA ASP A 54 -4.74 -11.46 -7.82
C ASP A 54 -4.29 -12.73 -7.09
N THR A 55 -3.76 -13.66 -7.89
CA THR A 55 -2.97 -14.80 -7.43
C THR A 55 -1.47 -14.52 -7.58
N VAL A 56 -0.66 -15.31 -6.87
CA VAL A 56 0.80 -15.24 -6.96
C VAL A 56 1.27 -15.84 -8.29
N ASN A 57 2.02 -15.05 -9.06
CA ASN A 57 2.58 -15.45 -10.35
C ASN A 57 4.12 -15.48 -10.31
N GLU A 58 4.74 -16.25 -11.21
CA GLU A 58 6.21 -16.35 -11.28
C GLU A 58 6.90 -15.00 -11.50
N SER A 59 6.34 -14.15 -12.37
CA SER A 59 6.84 -12.80 -12.63
C SER A 59 6.76 -11.86 -11.42
N ASN A 60 6.18 -12.30 -10.29
CA ASN A 60 6.09 -11.53 -9.05
C ASN A 60 7.31 -11.75 -8.13
N LYS A 61 8.03 -12.87 -8.28
CA LYS A 61 9.13 -13.30 -7.39
C LYS A 61 10.22 -12.25 -7.22
N ASN A 62 10.46 -11.41 -8.23
CA ASN A 62 11.50 -10.40 -8.16
C ASN A 62 11.21 -9.26 -7.16
N ARG A 63 9.96 -9.07 -6.72
CA ARG A 63 9.56 -7.83 -6.02
C ARG A 63 8.37 -7.94 -5.07
N GLN A 64 7.70 -9.08 -4.95
CA GLN A 64 6.50 -9.21 -4.12
C GLN A 64 6.75 -10.17 -2.97
N LEU A 65 6.48 -9.71 -1.75
CA LEU A 65 6.63 -10.50 -0.52
C LEU A 65 5.89 -11.86 -0.54
N PRO A 66 4.63 -11.98 -1.03
CA PRO A 66 3.94 -13.27 -1.08
C PRO A 66 4.45 -14.22 -2.18
N ALA A 67 5.40 -13.82 -3.03
CA ALA A 67 5.81 -14.58 -4.20
C ALA A 67 6.98 -15.52 -3.95
N LEU A 68 6.66 -16.76 -3.56
CA LEU A 68 7.60 -17.86 -3.30
C LEU A 68 7.28 -19.04 -4.23
N CYS A 69 8.23 -19.97 -4.39
CA CYS A 69 7.95 -21.22 -5.13
C CYS A 69 6.80 -22.02 -4.49
N SER A 70 6.67 -21.98 -3.16
CA SER A 70 5.62 -22.69 -2.41
C SER A 70 4.24 -22.05 -2.51
N THR A 71 4.12 -20.81 -2.98
CA THR A 71 2.87 -20.04 -2.98
C THR A 71 2.30 -19.81 -4.38
N MET A 72 2.87 -20.44 -5.41
CA MET A 72 2.46 -20.24 -6.81
C MET A 72 0.99 -20.60 -7.03
N GLY A 73 0.25 -19.71 -7.71
CA GLY A 73 -1.17 -19.87 -8.00
C GLY A 73 -2.11 -19.60 -6.81
N MET A 74 -1.60 -19.44 -5.59
CA MET A 74 -2.43 -19.10 -4.43
C MET A 74 -2.90 -17.64 -4.47
N SER A 75 -4.00 -17.32 -3.80
CA SER A 75 -4.42 -15.92 -3.63
C SER A 75 -3.38 -15.13 -2.84
N LYS A 76 -3.02 -13.94 -3.31
CA LYS A 76 -2.11 -13.06 -2.56
C LYS A 76 -2.68 -12.67 -1.19
N ALA A 77 -4.00 -12.44 -1.12
CA ALA A 77 -4.69 -12.12 0.11
C ALA A 77 -4.58 -13.25 1.14
N GLN A 78 -4.83 -14.49 0.73
CA GLN A 78 -4.74 -15.67 1.62
C GLN A 78 -3.29 -15.97 2.05
N VAL A 79 -2.31 -15.81 1.15
CA VAL A 79 -0.89 -15.98 1.51
C VAL A 79 -0.46 -14.94 2.54
N MET A 80 -0.86 -13.69 2.35
CA MET A 80 -0.57 -12.63 3.31
C MET A 80 -1.33 -12.84 4.62
N GLU A 81 -2.59 -13.29 4.58
CA GLU A 81 -3.37 -13.60 5.78
C GLU A 81 -2.67 -14.61 6.69
N ALA A 82 -2.28 -15.76 6.15
CA ALA A 82 -1.54 -16.77 6.90
C ALA A 82 -0.24 -16.21 7.48
N ARG A 83 0.49 -15.42 6.68
CA ARG A 83 1.75 -14.80 7.10
C ARG A 83 1.58 -13.77 8.21
N LEU A 84 0.56 -12.92 8.14
CA LEU A 84 0.32 -11.87 9.15
C LEU A 84 -0.16 -12.46 10.47
N LEU A 85 -0.98 -13.53 10.42
CA LEU A 85 -1.42 -14.25 11.61
C LEU A 85 -0.29 -15.06 12.26
N ASP A 86 0.71 -15.52 11.50
CA ASP A 86 1.93 -16.13 12.04
C ASP A 86 2.81 -15.11 12.78
N ILE A 87 2.77 -13.83 12.37
CA ILE A 87 3.47 -12.73 13.05
C ILE A 87 2.73 -12.31 14.32
N ASN A 88 1.42 -12.08 14.21
CA ASN A 88 0.57 -11.66 15.32
C ASN A 88 -0.73 -12.48 15.32
N PRO A 89 -0.78 -13.60 16.06
CA PRO A 89 -1.98 -14.43 16.15
C PRO A 89 -3.20 -13.72 16.77
N ALA A 90 -3.00 -12.59 17.44
CA ALA A 90 -4.06 -11.78 18.04
C ALA A 90 -4.59 -10.69 17.09
N LEU A 91 -4.05 -10.56 15.87
CA LEU A 91 -4.53 -9.61 14.87
C LEU A 91 -5.95 -9.99 14.44
N GLU A 92 -6.91 -9.08 14.63
CA GLU A 92 -8.24 -9.18 14.05
C GLU A 92 -8.13 -8.86 12.54
N LEU A 93 -7.90 -9.90 11.74
CA LEU A 93 -7.64 -9.78 10.31
C LEU A 93 -8.88 -10.15 9.48
N THR A 94 -9.27 -9.27 8.55
CA THR A 94 -10.22 -9.56 7.48
C THR A 94 -9.49 -9.61 6.14
N SER A 95 -9.57 -10.75 5.44
CA SER A 95 -8.94 -10.96 4.14
C SER A 95 -9.98 -11.00 3.02
N ILE A 96 -9.86 -10.12 2.03
CA ILE A 96 -10.79 -10.04 0.89
C ILE A 96 -10.03 -10.38 -0.40
N ALA A 97 -10.20 -11.62 -0.86
CA ALA A 97 -9.56 -12.18 -2.05
C ALA A 97 -10.31 -11.84 -3.36
N ARG A 98 -10.66 -10.57 -3.59
CA ARG A 98 -11.32 -10.10 -4.82
C ARG A 98 -10.96 -8.66 -5.14
N PHE A 99 -11.14 -8.28 -6.40
CA PHE A 99 -11.14 -6.86 -6.76
C PHE A 99 -12.36 -6.16 -6.17
N ILE A 100 -12.15 -4.91 -5.76
CA ILE A 100 -13.22 -4.04 -5.28
C ILE A 100 -13.56 -3.08 -6.40
N ASP A 101 -14.83 -3.07 -6.77
CA ASP A 101 -15.36 -2.13 -7.76
C ASP A 101 -15.35 -0.71 -7.19
N GLU A 102 -15.24 0.29 -8.05
CA GLU A 102 -15.16 1.71 -7.65
C GLU A 102 -16.32 2.14 -6.75
N LYS A 103 -17.52 1.58 -6.97
CA LYS A 103 -18.73 1.88 -6.20
C LYS A 103 -18.77 1.20 -4.83
N SER A 104 -17.96 0.15 -4.64
CA SER A 104 -17.96 -0.66 -3.43
C SER A 104 -17.08 -0.07 -2.31
N PHE A 105 -16.24 0.93 -2.62
CA PHE A 105 -15.45 1.61 -1.60
C PHE A 105 -16.32 2.36 -0.59
N GLU A 106 -17.43 2.98 -1.03
CA GLU A 106 -18.37 3.68 -0.15
C GLU A 106 -18.92 2.78 0.96
N GLU A 107 -19.34 1.57 0.60
CA GLU A 107 -19.82 0.58 1.57
C GLU A 107 -18.68 0.03 2.43
N LEU A 108 -17.54 -0.29 1.80
CA LEU A 108 -16.37 -0.81 2.51
C LEU A 108 -15.90 0.12 3.62
N LEU A 109 -15.85 1.43 3.36
CA LEU A 109 -15.33 2.43 4.31
C LEU A 109 -16.24 2.65 5.52
N GLN A 110 -17.50 2.18 5.49
CA GLN A 110 -18.37 2.15 6.67
C GLN A 110 -17.87 1.19 7.76
N GLY A 111 -16.88 0.34 7.44
CA GLY A 111 -16.23 -0.57 8.40
C GLY A 111 -15.42 0.12 9.51
N GLY A 112 -15.33 1.45 9.54
CA GLY A 112 -14.72 2.20 10.63
C GLY A 112 -13.19 2.04 10.71
N TYR A 113 -12.49 2.51 9.68
CA TYR A 113 -11.02 2.49 9.62
C TYR A 113 -10.42 3.78 10.19
N ASP A 114 -9.38 3.63 11.01
CA ASP A 114 -8.55 4.74 11.48
C ASP A 114 -7.57 5.23 10.41
N TYR A 115 -7.19 4.38 9.46
CA TYR A 115 -6.22 4.71 8.41
C TYR A 115 -6.34 3.79 7.20
N ILE A 116 -6.08 4.33 6.00
CA ILE A 116 -6.06 3.59 4.74
C ILE A 116 -4.67 3.64 4.09
N VAL A 117 -4.21 2.49 3.62
CA VAL A 117 -3.02 2.32 2.79
C VAL A 117 -3.45 1.89 1.39
N ASP A 118 -3.19 2.74 0.41
CA ASP A 118 -3.51 2.48 -0.98
C ASP A 118 -2.23 2.09 -1.77
N ALA A 119 -2.13 0.80 -2.09
CA ALA A 119 -1.07 0.22 -2.92
C ALA A 119 -1.62 -0.34 -4.26
N ILE A 120 -2.78 0.15 -4.72
CA ILE A 120 -3.39 -0.23 -5.99
C ILE A 120 -2.49 0.23 -7.16
N ASP A 121 -2.30 -0.60 -8.19
CA ASP A 121 -1.50 -0.24 -9.38
C ASP A 121 -2.34 0.27 -10.57
N THR A 122 -3.65 0.09 -10.52
CA THR A 122 -4.60 0.46 -11.56
C THR A 122 -5.26 1.82 -11.26
N LEU A 123 -5.30 2.70 -12.27
CA LEU A 123 -5.62 4.12 -12.08
C LEU A 123 -7.03 4.38 -11.55
N SER A 124 -8.06 3.76 -12.12
CA SER A 124 -9.45 4.07 -11.75
C SER A 124 -9.81 3.66 -10.31
N PRO A 125 -9.59 2.40 -9.86
CA PRO A 125 -9.85 2.02 -8.47
C PRO A 125 -8.98 2.80 -7.46
N LYS A 126 -7.72 3.14 -7.81
CA LYS A 126 -6.89 4.03 -6.98
C LYS A 126 -7.56 5.38 -6.74
N VAL A 127 -8.04 6.00 -7.82
CA VAL A 127 -8.71 7.30 -7.72
C VAL A 127 -10.00 7.20 -6.91
N ALA A 128 -10.80 6.17 -7.13
CA ALA A 128 -12.03 5.93 -6.38
C ALA A 128 -11.76 5.81 -4.87
N LEU A 129 -10.76 5.00 -4.47
CA LEU A 129 -10.38 4.86 -3.07
C LEU A 129 -9.92 6.18 -2.44
N ILE A 130 -9.08 6.96 -3.14
CA ILE A 130 -8.63 8.27 -2.64
C ILE A 130 -9.82 9.23 -2.46
N CYS A 131 -10.72 9.28 -3.44
CA CYS A 131 -11.90 10.13 -3.37
C CYS A 131 -12.83 9.73 -2.21
N ALA A 132 -13.13 8.45 -2.07
CA ALA A 132 -13.97 7.93 -0.99
C ALA A 132 -13.31 8.20 0.38
N ALA A 133 -12.01 7.93 0.55
CA ALA A 133 -11.31 8.21 1.79
C ALA A 133 -11.41 9.68 2.21
N VAL A 134 -11.21 10.61 1.26
CA VAL A 134 -11.31 12.05 1.53
C VAL A 134 -12.75 12.46 1.86
N GLN A 135 -13.75 11.92 1.16
CA GLN A 135 -15.17 12.20 1.43
C GLN A 135 -15.61 11.71 2.82
N HIS A 136 -15.11 10.55 3.24
CA HIS A 136 -15.37 9.97 4.58
C HIS A 136 -14.47 10.53 5.68
N HIS A 137 -13.56 11.46 5.37
CA HIS A 137 -12.60 12.03 6.31
C HIS A 137 -11.70 10.98 6.99
N ILE A 138 -11.38 9.89 6.27
CA ILE A 138 -10.49 8.84 6.75
C ILE A 138 -9.07 9.15 6.25
N PRO A 139 -8.06 9.24 7.15
CA PRO A 139 -6.67 9.42 6.74
C PRO A 139 -6.22 8.33 5.75
N ILE A 140 -5.57 8.75 4.67
CA ILE A 140 -5.07 7.86 3.62
C ILE A 140 -3.65 8.24 3.22
N ILE A 141 -2.81 7.22 3.02
CA ILE A 141 -1.55 7.36 2.29
C ILE A 141 -1.57 6.46 1.04
N SER A 142 -1.12 7.01 -0.10
CA SER A 142 -1.15 6.29 -1.38
C SER A 142 0.24 6.11 -1.99
N SER A 143 0.56 4.91 -2.43
CA SER A 143 1.75 4.63 -3.24
C SER A 143 1.51 5.02 -4.68
N MET A 144 2.50 5.71 -5.25
CA MET A 144 2.59 5.99 -6.68
C MET A 144 3.47 4.92 -7.38
N GLY A 145 3.95 5.21 -8.58
CA GLY A 145 4.71 4.22 -9.35
C GLY A 145 6.10 3.97 -8.76
N ALA A 146 6.35 2.75 -8.27
CA ALA A 146 7.66 2.30 -7.79
C ALA A 146 8.56 1.72 -8.91
N GLY A 147 7.98 1.35 -10.07
CA GLY A 147 8.74 0.82 -11.21
C GLY A 147 9.56 1.88 -11.95
N GLY A 148 10.59 1.41 -12.67
CA GLY A 148 11.46 2.21 -13.52
C GLY A 148 12.47 3.05 -12.75
N LYS A 149 12.78 2.61 -11.52
CA LYS A 149 13.57 3.34 -10.52
C LYS A 149 14.53 2.40 -9.84
N MET A 150 15.66 2.93 -9.39
CA MET A 150 16.72 2.18 -8.74
C MET A 150 17.35 2.91 -7.57
N ASP A 151 17.13 4.22 -7.41
CA ASP A 151 17.75 5.04 -6.38
C ASP A 151 16.83 5.16 -5.15
N PRO A 152 17.10 4.40 -4.06
CA PRO A 152 16.27 4.43 -2.87
C PRO A 152 16.33 5.77 -2.13
N SER A 153 17.41 6.55 -2.30
CA SER A 153 17.57 7.84 -1.62
C SER A 153 16.60 8.91 -2.14
N LYS A 154 15.97 8.67 -3.28
CA LYS A 154 15.02 9.59 -3.92
C LYS A 154 13.56 9.28 -3.61
N VAL A 155 13.29 8.26 -2.81
CA VAL A 155 11.93 7.94 -2.36
C VAL A 155 11.55 8.87 -1.22
N GLU A 156 10.42 9.54 -1.35
CA GLU A 156 9.96 10.53 -0.37
C GLU A 156 8.44 10.44 -0.14
N ILE A 157 8.03 10.91 1.03
CA ILE A 157 6.63 11.14 1.38
C ILE A 157 6.34 12.62 1.18
N SER A 158 5.36 12.95 0.35
CA SER A 158 4.94 14.34 0.15
C SER A 158 3.46 14.40 -0.17
N ASP A 159 2.89 15.61 -0.16
CA ASP A 159 1.55 15.81 -0.69
C ASP A 159 1.50 15.49 -2.20
N ILE A 160 0.40 14.89 -2.66
CA ILE A 160 0.22 14.53 -4.06
C ILE A 160 0.46 15.73 -5.00
N SER A 161 0.13 16.96 -4.59
CA SER A 161 0.33 18.18 -5.38
C SER A 161 1.78 18.48 -5.69
N ASN A 162 2.71 18.06 -4.83
CA ASN A 162 4.15 18.26 -4.98
C ASN A 162 4.83 17.16 -5.79
N SER A 163 4.14 16.06 -6.08
CA SER A 163 4.77 14.90 -6.70
C SER A 163 5.23 15.16 -8.15
N LYS A 164 6.50 14.86 -8.41
CA LYS A 164 7.22 15.09 -9.67
C LYS A 164 7.74 13.78 -10.27
N TYR A 165 8.08 13.80 -11.56
CA TYR A 165 8.67 12.68 -12.31
C TYR A 165 7.95 11.31 -12.22
N CYS A 166 6.67 11.30 -11.82
CA CYS A 166 5.86 10.09 -11.71
C CYS A 166 4.61 10.17 -12.58
N LYS A 167 4.55 9.30 -13.61
CA LYS A 167 3.40 9.24 -14.54
C LYS A 167 2.11 8.88 -13.82
N LEU A 168 2.14 7.91 -12.90
CA LEU A 168 0.96 7.52 -12.11
C LEU A 168 0.46 8.69 -11.27
N ALA A 169 1.34 9.35 -10.51
CA ALA A 169 0.97 10.49 -9.68
C ALA A 169 0.35 11.63 -10.51
N ARG A 170 0.91 11.94 -11.69
CA ARG A 170 0.35 12.93 -12.61
C ARG A 170 -1.06 12.56 -13.08
N MET A 171 -1.31 11.29 -13.40
CA MET A 171 -2.63 10.82 -13.84
C MET A 171 -3.64 10.83 -12.69
N VAL A 172 -3.23 10.42 -11.48
CA VAL A 172 -4.05 10.48 -10.27
C VAL A 172 -4.45 11.93 -9.98
N ARG A 173 -3.48 12.86 -9.93
CA ARG A 173 -3.74 14.30 -9.78
C ARG A 173 -4.80 14.80 -10.74
N LYS A 174 -4.61 14.52 -12.04
CA LYS A 174 -5.53 14.97 -13.09
C LYS A 174 -6.98 14.52 -12.83
N ARG A 175 -7.19 13.35 -12.22
CA ARG A 175 -8.52 12.83 -11.91
C ARG A 175 -9.06 13.39 -10.59
N ILE A 176 -8.32 13.27 -9.49
CA ILE A 176 -8.79 13.76 -8.18
C ILE A 176 -8.98 15.30 -8.15
N TYR A 177 -8.26 16.05 -9.00
CA TYR A 177 -8.42 17.50 -9.13
C TYR A 177 -9.77 17.91 -9.72
N LYS A 178 -10.40 17.01 -10.51
CA LYS A 178 -11.76 17.20 -11.03
C LYS A 178 -12.80 17.01 -9.94
N GLU A 179 -12.51 16.16 -8.96
CA GLU A 179 -13.31 15.93 -7.76
C GLU A 179 -13.06 16.97 -6.66
N GLY A 180 -12.34 18.07 -6.97
CA GLY A 180 -12.04 19.15 -6.02
C GLY A 180 -10.87 18.89 -5.07
N ILE A 181 -10.26 17.70 -5.09
CA ILE A 181 -9.16 17.33 -4.20
C ILE A 181 -7.84 17.84 -4.77
N ARG A 182 -7.34 18.98 -4.30
CA ARG A 182 -6.10 19.61 -4.80
C ARG A 182 -4.85 19.37 -3.96
N LYS A 183 -5.03 19.08 -2.67
CA LYS A 183 -3.99 18.87 -1.64
C LYS A 183 -4.59 18.05 -0.50
N GLY A 184 -3.76 17.66 0.47
CA GLY A 184 -4.15 16.89 1.65
C GLY A 184 -4.09 15.37 1.47
N VAL A 185 -3.48 14.88 0.39
CA VAL A 185 -3.33 13.44 0.15
C VAL A 185 -1.83 13.11 0.17
N PRO A 186 -1.30 12.58 1.28
CA PRO A 186 0.10 12.17 1.34
C PRO A 186 0.32 10.96 0.43
N VAL A 187 1.46 10.96 -0.26
CA VAL A 187 1.84 9.91 -1.19
C VAL A 187 3.30 9.53 -1.05
N VAL A 188 3.60 8.26 -1.31
CA VAL A 188 4.97 7.77 -1.50
C VAL A 188 5.26 7.74 -2.99
N TYR A 189 6.29 8.47 -3.40
CA TYR A 189 6.80 8.43 -4.76
C TYR A 189 8.32 8.60 -4.75
N SER A 190 8.97 8.44 -5.91
CA SER A 190 10.37 8.83 -6.04
C SER A 190 10.53 9.91 -7.09
N SER A 191 11.41 10.85 -6.77
CA SER A 191 11.83 11.96 -7.60
C SER A 191 12.87 11.57 -8.66
N GLU A 192 13.22 10.29 -8.75
CA GLU A 192 14.06 9.76 -9.83
C GLU A 192 13.34 9.85 -11.19
N MET A 193 14.05 10.38 -12.19
CA MET A 193 13.57 10.36 -13.56
C MET A 193 13.61 8.92 -14.11
N VAL A 194 12.49 8.46 -14.65
CA VAL A 194 12.41 7.14 -15.27
C VAL A 194 13.13 7.16 -16.61
N ALA A 195 14.18 6.35 -16.74
CA ALA A 195 14.92 6.17 -17.98
C ALA A 195 14.01 5.56 -19.07
N LYS A 196 14.09 6.04 -20.32
CA LYS A 196 13.18 5.62 -21.40
C LYS A 196 13.30 4.12 -21.71
N GLU A 197 14.49 3.58 -21.50
CA GLU A 197 14.90 2.19 -21.74
C GLU A 197 14.24 1.22 -20.75
N SER A 198 13.77 1.72 -19.60
CA SER A 198 13.11 0.91 -18.57
C SER A 198 11.63 0.64 -18.84
N VAL A 199 11.08 1.16 -19.94
CA VAL A 199 9.66 1.06 -20.31
C VAL A 199 9.52 0.27 -21.62
N VAL A 200 8.91 -0.91 -21.55
CA VAL A 200 8.62 -1.75 -22.72
C VAL A 200 7.11 -1.69 -23.00
N GLN A 201 6.71 -1.57 -24.26
CA GLN A 201 5.30 -1.70 -24.66
C GLN A 201 4.89 -3.17 -24.56
N THR A 202 3.77 -3.44 -23.89
CA THR A 202 3.21 -4.78 -23.78
C THR A 202 2.19 -5.01 -24.89
N GLU A 203 2.40 -6.05 -25.69
CA GLU A 203 1.39 -6.56 -26.62
C GLU A 203 0.47 -7.56 -25.88
N GLY A 204 -0.85 -7.40 -25.97
CA GLY A 204 -1.82 -8.42 -25.55
C GLY A 204 -2.46 -8.29 -24.15
N GLU A 205 -1.98 -7.43 -23.25
CA GLU A 205 -2.64 -7.22 -21.95
C GLU A 205 -3.72 -6.12 -22.02
N ARG A 206 -5.01 -6.49 -21.83
CA ARG A 206 -6.17 -5.58 -21.95
C ARG A 206 -6.05 -4.26 -21.15
N ASN A 207 -5.30 -4.25 -20.04
CA ASN A 207 -5.23 -3.13 -19.10
C ASN A 207 -3.82 -2.54 -18.87
N LYS A 208 -2.77 -3.09 -19.51
CA LYS A 208 -1.38 -2.62 -19.35
C LYS A 208 -0.77 -2.33 -20.72
N LYS A 209 -0.68 -1.05 -21.07
CA LYS A 209 -0.05 -0.59 -22.34
C LYS A 209 1.48 -0.62 -22.29
N THR A 210 2.08 -0.70 -21.10
CA THR A 210 3.54 -0.73 -20.90
C THR A 210 3.89 -1.50 -19.63
N THR A 211 4.91 -2.35 -19.69
CA THR A 211 5.58 -2.91 -18.52
C THR A 211 6.83 -2.11 -18.21
N VAL A 212 7.01 -1.78 -16.94
CA VAL A 212 8.19 -1.04 -16.45
C VAL A 212 9.05 -1.97 -15.63
N GLY A 213 10.35 -2.01 -15.91
CA GLY A 213 11.32 -2.79 -15.13
C GLY A 213 11.23 -2.43 -13.64
N THR A 214 11.38 -3.41 -12.76
CA THR A 214 11.33 -3.17 -11.31
C THR A 214 12.42 -3.97 -10.62
N ILE A 215 13.21 -3.28 -9.79
CA ILE A 215 14.23 -3.90 -8.94
C ILE A 215 13.62 -4.25 -7.57
N SER A 216 14.17 -5.28 -6.92
CA SER A 216 13.55 -5.96 -5.77
C SER A 216 13.25 -5.05 -4.58
N TYR A 217 14.14 -4.11 -4.29
CA TYR A 217 14.05 -3.28 -3.09
C TYR A 217 13.13 -2.06 -3.25
N MET A 218 12.91 -1.56 -4.47
CA MET A 218 12.17 -0.30 -4.64
C MET A 218 10.72 -0.39 -4.17
N PRO A 219 9.93 -1.42 -4.55
CA PRO A 219 8.58 -1.58 -4.02
C PRO A 219 8.54 -1.82 -2.51
N ALA A 220 9.50 -2.57 -1.97
CA ALA A 220 9.59 -2.83 -0.54
C ALA A 220 9.82 -1.53 0.26
N ILE A 221 10.73 -0.66 -0.20
CA ILE A 221 10.98 0.66 0.41
C ILE A 221 9.72 1.52 0.39
N PHE A 222 8.98 1.51 -0.72
CA PHE A 222 7.69 2.21 -0.78
C PHE A 222 6.72 1.66 0.28
N GLY A 223 6.64 0.33 0.43
CA GLY A 223 5.81 -0.33 1.44
C GLY A 223 6.21 0.07 2.87
N CYS A 224 7.51 0.10 3.17
CA CYS A 224 8.02 0.55 4.46
C CYS A 224 7.68 2.02 4.74
N LEU A 225 7.75 2.91 3.75
CA LEU A 225 7.39 4.32 3.92
C LEU A 225 5.87 4.52 4.10
N LEU A 226 5.03 3.72 3.42
CA LEU A 226 3.58 3.71 3.67
C LEU A 226 3.28 3.35 5.12
N ALA A 227 3.86 2.23 5.59
CA ALA A 227 3.69 1.77 6.97
C ALA A 227 4.24 2.81 7.96
N SER A 228 5.43 3.37 7.70
CA SER A 228 6.05 4.38 8.56
C SER A 228 5.15 5.60 8.75
N LYS A 229 4.55 6.14 7.68
CA LYS A 229 3.66 7.30 7.81
C LYS A 229 2.41 6.97 8.60
N LEU A 230 1.77 5.84 8.30
CA LEU A 230 0.59 5.38 9.03
C LEU A 230 0.88 5.22 10.52
N ILE A 231 1.99 4.56 10.87
CA ILE A 231 2.37 4.30 12.27
C ILE A 231 2.68 5.61 12.98
N SER A 232 3.44 6.52 12.35
CA SER A 232 3.72 7.85 12.92
C SER A 232 2.46 8.64 13.18
N ASP A 233 1.53 8.69 12.22
CA ASP A 233 0.28 9.43 12.35
C ASP A 233 -0.60 8.87 13.46
N LEU A 234 -0.75 7.54 13.53
CA LEU A 234 -1.55 6.88 14.57
C LEU A 234 -0.90 6.97 15.96
N ALA A 235 0.43 7.01 16.04
CA ALA A 235 1.16 7.20 17.29
C ALA A 235 1.29 8.68 17.71
N GLY A 236 0.86 9.63 16.87
CA GLY A 236 0.93 11.07 17.13
C GLY A 236 2.35 11.65 17.08
N ARG A 237 3.16 11.23 16.08
CA ARG A 237 4.54 11.68 15.87
C ARG A 237 4.79 12.32 14.50
#